data_AF-A0A0D8XBB7-F1
#
_entry.id   AF-A0A0D8XBB7-F1
#
_cell.length_a   1.000
_cell.length_b   1.000
_cell.length_c   1.000
_cell.angle_alpha   90.00
_cell.angle_beta   90.00
_cell.angle_gamma   90.00
#
_symmetry.space_group_name_H-M   'P 1'
#
loop_
_entity.id
_entity.type
_entity.pdbx_description
1 polymer ?
#
loop_
_entity_poly.entity_id
_entity_poly.type
_entity_poly.pdbx_seq_one_letter_code
_entity_poly.pdbx_strand_id
1 'polypeptide(L)'
;MQGRVLKLMDRGLDSVGKDDDEEESDHDMYEENGNATNFYYCIMSEQSFGDFWQLDSAGIKEYSGTIMEERQHHDILIERTFKETTEKESDGYFVQLPCKDNAHKLPDNGSIEVQRMKSTIINLAKHPALLTNYHETITQQCKKGVIE
;
A
#
# COMPACT_ATOMS: atom_id res chain seq x y z
N MET A 1 -81.76 -13.36 -10.59
CA MET A 1 -82.33 -12.19 -11.28
C MET A 1 -81.89 -10.93 -10.54
N GLN A 2 -81.59 -9.87 -11.31
CA GLN A 2 -81.40 -8.46 -10.90
C GLN A 2 -80.13 -8.20 -10.06
N GLY A 3 -79.09 -7.49 -10.50
CA GLY A 3 -78.96 -6.54 -11.60
C GLY A 3 -79.34 -5.12 -11.16
N ARG A 4 -78.34 -4.23 -11.00
CA ARG A 4 -78.38 -2.74 -11.03
C ARG A 4 -76.94 -2.24 -10.95
N VAL A 5 -76.27 -1.92 -12.06
CA VAL A 5 -76.32 -0.71 -12.92
C VAL A 5 -75.42 0.42 -12.40
N LEU A 6 -74.45 0.74 -13.27
CA LEU A 6 -73.52 1.85 -13.32
C LEU A 6 -74.08 3.22 -12.94
N LYS A 7 -73.20 4.08 -12.40
CA LYS A 7 -73.13 5.48 -12.80
C LYS A 7 -71.68 5.86 -13.11
N LEU A 8 -71.43 6.13 -14.39
CA LEU A 8 -70.27 6.81 -14.95
C LEU A 8 -70.56 8.32 -15.02
N MET A 9 -69.48 9.09 -15.28
CA MET A 9 -69.36 10.52 -15.62
C MET A 9 -68.96 11.40 -14.41
N ASP A 10 -67.94 12.26 -14.47
CA ASP A 10 -67.14 12.69 -15.62
C ASP A 10 -65.81 13.34 -15.21
N ARG A 11 -64.96 13.47 -16.23
CA ARG A 11 -63.56 13.89 -16.28
C ARG A 11 -63.25 15.29 -15.70
N GLY A 12 -62.09 15.39 -15.05
CA GLY A 12 -61.24 16.59 -15.05
C GLY A 12 -59.82 16.14 -15.41
N LEU A 13 -59.30 16.66 -16.52
CA LEU A 13 -57.98 16.37 -17.08
C LEU A 13 -56.92 17.38 -16.56
N ASP A 14 -55.67 16.93 -16.67
CA ASP A 14 -54.41 17.67 -16.72
C ASP A 14 -53.68 17.99 -15.41
N SER A 15 -52.61 17.23 -15.12
CA SER A 15 -51.25 17.66 -15.52
C SER A 15 -50.18 16.60 -15.19
N VAL A 16 -49.25 16.46 -16.13
CA VAL A 16 -48.07 15.61 -16.14
C VAL A 16 -46.99 16.19 -15.21
N GLY A 17 -46.35 15.33 -14.41
CA GLY A 17 -45.10 15.60 -13.68
C GLY A 17 -44.65 14.28 -13.04
N LYS A 18 -43.82 13.51 -13.76
CA LYS A 18 -42.36 13.37 -13.57
C LYS A 18 -41.99 12.54 -12.34
N ASP A 19 -41.39 11.41 -12.69
CA ASP A 19 -40.65 10.45 -11.89
C ASP A 19 -39.76 11.14 -10.85
N ASP A 20 -39.68 10.54 -9.66
CA ASP A 20 -38.49 10.54 -8.79
C ASP A 20 -38.63 9.34 -7.84
N ASP A 21 -38.18 8.17 -8.32
CA ASP A 21 -37.76 7.06 -7.47
C ASP A 21 -36.45 7.50 -6.80
N GLU A 22 -36.52 8.10 -5.60
CA GLU A 22 -35.32 8.28 -4.77
C GLU A 22 -35.14 7.04 -3.89
N GLU A 23 -34.16 6.24 -4.30
CA GLU A 23 -33.60 5.09 -3.60
C GLU A 23 -33.24 5.45 -2.15
N GLU A 24 -33.74 4.63 -1.24
CA GLU A 24 -33.33 4.56 0.16
C GLU A 24 -31.85 4.13 0.20
N SER A 25 -30.95 5.12 0.28
CA SER A 25 -29.51 4.89 0.46
C SER A 25 -29.25 4.61 1.94
N ASP A 26 -29.10 3.32 2.27
CA ASP A 26 -28.58 2.85 3.56
C ASP A 26 -27.15 3.38 3.74
N HIS A 27 -27.07 4.58 4.33
CA HIS A 27 -25.82 5.18 4.79
C HIS A 27 -25.42 4.51 6.11
N ASP A 28 -24.95 3.27 6.00
CA ASP A 28 -24.22 2.63 7.09
C ASP A 28 -22.90 3.39 7.29
N MET A 29 -22.88 4.15 8.38
CA MET A 29 -21.73 4.88 8.90
C MET A 29 -20.65 3.88 9.34
N TYR A 30 -19.79 3.48 8.41
CA TYR A 30 -18.53 2.81 8.75
C TYR A 30 -17.63 3.82 9.48
N GLU A 31 -17.27 3.52 10.72
CA GLU A 31 -16.26 4.29 11.46
C GLU A 31 -14.94 4.28 10.66
N GLU A 32 -14.59 5.44 10.10
CA GLU A 32 -13.34 5.61 9.35
C GLU A 32 -12.14 5.38 10.27
N ASN A 33 -11.40 4.31 10.00
CA ASN A 33 -10.04 4.17 10.49
C ASN A 33 -9.21 5.33 9.91
N GLY A 34 -8.79 6.27 10.76
CA GLY A 34 -8.02 7.47 10.40
C GLY A 34 -6.63 7.25 9.76
N ASN A 35 -6.34 6.04 9.28
CA ASN A 35 -5.21 5.72 8.41
C ASN A 35 -5.60 5.72 6.91
N ALA A 36 -6.85 5.42 6.56
CA ALA A 36 -7.31 5.37 5.17
C ALA A 36 -7.47 6.78 4.57
N THR A 37 -8.01 7.71 5.37
CA THR A 37 -8.15 9.13 5.01
C THR A 37 -6.79 9.80 4.75
N ASN A 38 -5.74 9.34 5.44
CA ASN A 38 -4.37 9.86 5.29
C ASN A 38 -3.66 9.34 4.03
N PHE A 39 -4.03 8.14 3.55
CA PHE A 39 -3.52 7.61 2.28
C PHE A 39 -4.17 8.31 1.08
N TYR A 40 -5.47 8.60 1.17
CA TYR A 40 -6.21 9.30 0.12
C TYR A 40 -5.70 10.74 -0.08
N TYR A 41 -5.39 11.46 1.00
CA TYR A 41 -4.82 12.81 0.92
C TYR A 41 -3.41 12.85 0.31
N CYS A 42 -2.65 11.76 0.42
CA CYS A 42 -1.30 11.65 -0.13
C CYS A 42 -1.30 11.37 -1.65
N ILE A 43 -2.39 10.80 -2.18
CA ILE A 43 -2.58 10.59 -3.62
C ILE A 43 -3.11 11.87 -4.29
N MET A 44 -3.92 12.66 -3.60
CA MET A 44 -4.46 13.93 -4.13
C MET A 44 -3.58 15.15 -3.89
N SER A 45 -2.51 15.05 -3.08
CA SER A 45 -1.53 16.14 -3.00
C SER A 45 -0.90 16.28 -4.38
N GLU A 46 -1.19 17.38 -5.05
CA GLU A 46 -0.59 17.78 -6.33
C GLU A 46 0.93 17.70 -6.23
N GLN A 47 1.52 16.55 -6.55
CA GLN A 47 2.89 16.53 -7.02
C GLN A 47 2.84 17.36 -8.29
N SER A 48 3.51 18.51 -8.27
CA SER A 48 3.40 19.42 -9.41
C SER A 48 3.96 18.69 -10.62
N PHE A 49 3.33 18.87 -11.78
CA PHE A 49 3.84 18.33 -13.04
C PHE A 49 5.31 18.75 -13.27
N GLY A 50 5.74 19.87 -12.68
CA GLY A 50 7.14 20.31 -12.67
C GLY A 50 8.09 19.41 -11.88
N ASP A 51 7.67 18.83 -10.75
CA ASP A 51 8.47 17.90 -9.97
C ASP A 51 8.68 16.57 -10.72
N PHE A 52 7.66 16.15 -11.48
CA PHE A 52 7.74 15.00 -12.38
C PHE A 52 8.79 15.20 -13.48
N TRP A 53 8.83 16.38 -14.13
CA TRP A 53 9.86 16.68 -15.13
C TRP A 53 11.26 16.84 -14.53
N GLN A 54 11.37 17.28 -13.28
CA GLN A 54 12.66 17.35 -12.59
C GLN A 54 13.26 15.95 -12.39
N LEU A 55 12.45 14.93 -12.09
CA LEU A 55 12.91 13.53 -11.98
C LEU A 55 13.47 13.00 -13.32
N ASP A 56 12.80 13.30 -14.43
CA ASP A 56 13.25 12.90 -15.78
C ASP A 56 14.56 13.63 -16.17
N SER A 57 14.64 14.94 -15.86
CA SER A 57 15.86 15.73 -16.08
C SER A 57 17.03 15.36 -15.16
N ALA A 58 16.77 14.76 -13.99
CA ALA A 58 17.77 14.27 -13.05
C ALA A 58 18.51 13.01 -13.54
N GLY A 59 18.18 12.53 -14.75
CA GLY A 59 18.86 11.40 -15.39
C GLY A 59 18.47 10.04 -14.80
N ILE A 60 17.34 9.97 -14.10
CA ILE A 60 16.71 8.70 -13.75
C ILE A 60 16.20 8.09 -15.05
N LYS A 61 17.05 7.30 -15.72
CA LYS A 61 16.64 6.51 -16.87
C LYS A 61 15.73 5.40 -16.37
N GLU A 62 14.43 5.68 -16.37
CA GLU A 62 13.43 4.63 -16.20
C GLU A 62 13.60 3.62 -17.34
N TYR A 63 13.61 2.33 -16.99
CA TYR A 63 13.70 1.28 -17.98
C TYR A 63 12.43 1.34 -18.84
N SER A 64 12.55 1.73 -20.10
CA SER A 64 11.42 1.97 -21.00
C SER A 64 10.80 0.69 -21.57
N GLY A 65 11.28 -0.48 -21.15
CA GLY A 65 10.73 -1.78 -21.55
C GLY A 65 9.66 -2.26 -20.57
N THR A 66 9.15 -3.46 -20.82
CA THR A 66 8.20 -4.08 -19.89
C THR A 66 8.89 -4.55 -18.61
N ILE A 67 8.16 -4.58 -17.50
CA ILE A 67 8.63 -5.16 -16.22
C ILE A 67 9.15 -6.60 -16.42
N MET A 68 8.53 -7.35 -17.33
CA MET A 68 8.93 -8.70 -17.70
C MET A 68 10.33 -8.75 -18.34
N GLU A 69 10.60 -7.85 -19.27
CA GLU A 69 11.90 -7.76 -19.96
C GLU A 69 13.01 -7.27 -19.03
N GLU A 70 12.70 -6.30 -18.16
CA GLU A 70 13.64 -5.82 -17.14
C GLU A 70 14.06 -6.95 -16.20
N ARG A 71 13.08 -7.72 -15.73
CA ARG A 71 13.31 -8.87 -14.86
C ARG A 71 14.14 -9.93 -15.55
N GLN A 72 13.80 -10.29 -16.78
CA GLN A 72 14.55 -11.27 -17.55
C GLN A 72 16.00 -10.83 -17.76
N HIS A 73 16.23 -9.55 -18.03
CA HIS A 73 17.57 -9.00 -18.17
C HIS A 73 18.37 -9.10 -16.86
N HIS A 74 17.76 -8.75 -15.73
CA HIS A 74 18.38 -8.93 -14.41
C HIS A 74 18.67 -10.40 -14.09
N ASP A 75 17.75 -11.30 -14.38
CA ASP A 75 17.92 -12.73 -14.12
C ASP A 75 19.11 -13.31 -14.90
N ILE A 76 19.26 -12.93 -16.18
CA ILE A 76 20.41 -13.33 -17.02
C ILE A 76 21.73 -12.79 -16.43
N LEU A 77 21.74 -11.54 -15.95
CA LEU A 77 22.93 -10.95 -15.36
C LEU A 77 23.32 -11.64 -14.04
N ILE A 78 22.35 -11.93 -13.18
CA ILE A 78 22.56 -12.65 -11.93
C ILE A 78 23.10 -14.05 -12.21
N GLU A 79 22.47 -14.77 -13.15
CA GLU A 79 22.88 -16.13 -13.51
C GLU A 79 24.31 -16.16 -14.06
N ARG A 80 24.67 -15.21 -14.93
CA ARG A 80 26.03 -15.07 -15.45
C ARG A 80 27.02 -14.83 -14.33
N THR A 81 26.77 -13.83 -13.50
CA THR A 81 27.68 -13.43 -12.41
C THR A 81 27.89 -14.57 -11.43
N PHE A 82 26.81 -15.29 -11.08
CA PHE A 82 26.88 -16.44 -10.19
C PHE A 82 27.76 -17.57 -10.75
N LYS A 83 27.62 -17.88 -12.05
CA LYS A 83 28.45 -18.92 -12.69
C LYS A 83 29.93 -18.51 -12.77
N GLU A 84 30.21 -17.24 -13.05
CA GLU A 84 31.57 -16.71 -13.17
C GLU A 84 32.29 -16.63 -11.81
N THR A 85 31.55 -16.36 -10.73
CA THR A 85 32.09 -16.19 -9.38
C THR A 85 32.10 -17.45 -8.53
N THR A 86 31.63 -18.57 -9.08
CA THR A 86 31.67 -19.86 -8.41
C THR A 86 33.00 -20.56 -8.70
N GLU A 87 33.89 -20.59 -7.71
CA GLU A 87 35.16 -21.28 -7.77
C GLU A 87 35.10 -22.60 -6.99
N LYS A 88 35.67 -23.66 -7.55
CA LYS A 88 35.77 -24.96 -6.89
C LYS A 88 37.14 -25.10 -6.25
N GLU A 89 37.17 -25.10 -4.93
CA GLU A 89 38.37 -25.41 -4.14
C GLU A 89 38.38 -26.87 -3.68
N SER A 90 39.48 -27.30 -3.07
CA SER A 90 39.62 -28.65 -2.51
C SER A 90 38.67 -28.93 -1.34
N ASP A 91 38.19 -27.89 -0.65
CA ASP A 91 37.32 -27.96 0.53
C ASP A 91 35.85 -27.64 0.23
N GLY A 92 35.51 -27.22 -1.00
CA GLY A 92 34.13 -26.89 -1.37
C GLY A 92 34.00 -25.91 -2.53
N TYR A 93 32.80 -25.34 -2.68
CA TYR A 93 32.52 -24.28 -3.64
C TYR A 93 32.51 -22.93 -2.92
N PHE A 94 33.32 -22.01 -3.39
CA PHE A 94 33.29 -20.61 -2.98
C PHE A 94 32.49 -19.84 -4.03
N VAL A 95 31.48 -19.10 -3.56
CA VAL A 95 30.61 -18.29 -4.43
C VAL A 95 30.66 -16.85 -3.95
N GLN A 96 31.04 -15.93 -4.83
CA GLN A 96 30.86 -14.51 -4.55
C GLN A 96 29.40 -14.14 -4.85
N LEU A 97 28.63 -13.76 -3.82
CA LEU A 97 27.26 -13.32 -4.05
C LEU A 97 27.26 -12.02 -4.85
N PRO A 98 26.43 -11.90 -5.90
CA PRO A 98 26.31 -10.68 -6.67
C PRO A 98 25.70 -9.58 -5.79
N CYS A 99 26.55 -8.70 -5.28
CA CYS A 99 26.10 -7.47 -4.61
C CYS A 99 25.55 -6.51 -5.67
N LYS A 100 24.49 -5.78 -5.31
CA LYS A 100 23.96 -4.72 -6.18
C LYS A 100 25.02 -3.63 -6.32
N ASP A 101 25.32 -3.25 -7.56
CA ASP A 101 26.22 -2.13 -7.83
C ASP A 101 25.70 -0.87 -7.15
N ASN A 102 26.62 -0.09 -6.55
CA ASN A 102 26.30 1.16 -5.85
C ASN A 102 25.54 1.03 -4.52
N ALA A 103 25.78 -0.03 -3.73
CA ALA A 103 25.25 -0.12 -2.36
C ALA A 103 25.51 1.14 -1.51
N HIS A 104 26.60 1.87 -1.78
CA HIS A 104 26.95 3.14 -1.13
C HIS A 104 26.10 4.35 -1.55
N LYS A 105 25.24 4.22 -2.58
CA LYS A 105 24.34 5.28 -3.08
C LYS A 105 22.92 5.16 -2.54
N LEU A 106 22.66 4.25 -1.61
CA LEU A 106 21.35 4.17 -0.98
C LEU A 106 21.05 5.47 -0.22
N PRO A 107 19.86 6.05 -0.36
CA PRO A 107 19.48 7.24 0.37
C PRO A 107 19.45 6.96 1.88
N ASP A 108 19.71 7.99 2.68
CA ASP A 108 19.63 7.90 4.14
C ASP A 108 18.20 7.55 4.59
N ASN A 109 18.07 6.48 5.37
CA ASN A 109 16.80 5.97 5.90
C ASN A 109 16.43 6.58 7.26
N GLY A 110 17.30 7.41 7.86
CA GLY A 110 17.12 7.89 9.23
C GLY A 110 15.80 8.63 9.47
N SER A 111 15.36 9.47 8.51
CA SER A 111 14.09 10.19 8.63
C SER A 111 12.87 9.26 8.65
N ILE A 112 12.89 8.21 7.82
CA ILE A 112 11.84 7.20 7.73
C ILE A 112 11.84 6.32 8.99
N GLU A 113 13.02 5.95 9.50
CA GLU A 113 13.17 5.19 10.74
C GLU A 113 12.55 5.93 11.92
N VAL A 114 12.83 7.23 12.05
CA VAL A 114 12.24 8.08 13.11
C VAL A 114 10.73 8.15 12.99
N GLN A 115 10.19 8.31 11.78
CA GLN A 115 8.74 8.33 11.57
C GLN A 115 8.09 6.99 11.92
N ARG A 116 8.68 5.87 11.49
CA ARG A 116 8.21 4.52 11.83
C ARG A 116 8.22 4.31 13.33
N MET A 117 9.30 4.67 14.02
CA MET A 117 9.42 4.57 15.47
C MET A 117 8.31 5.35 16.17
N LYS A 118 8.07 6.62 15.79
CA LYS A 118 7.00 7.45 16.36
C LYS A 118 5.63 6.79 16.18
N SER A 119 5.32 6.33 14.97
CA SER A 119 4.06 5.66 14.66
C SER A 119 3.89 4.37 15.46
N THR A 120 4.94 3.57 15.60
CA THR A 120 4.93 2.35 16.42
C THR A 120 4.64 2.66 17.88
N ILE A 121 5.28 3.69 18.46
CA ILE A 121 5.03 4.10 19.85
C ILE A 121 3.58 4.55 20.04
N ILE A 122 3.06 5.39 19.14
CA ILE A 122 1.67 5.87 19.19
C ILE A 122 0.69 4.70 19.11
N ASN A 123 0.96 3.72 18.25
CA ASN A 123 0.11 2.53 18.11
C ASN A 123 0.17 1.67 19.39
N LEU A 124 1.35 1.38 19.90
CA LEU A 124 1.52 0.61 21.13
C LEU A 124 0.85 1.27 22.35
N ALA A 125 0.86 2.60 22.42
CA ALA A 125 0.20 3.34 23.48
C ALA A 125 -1.34 3.12 23.50
N LYS A 126 -1.94 2.81 22.35
CA LYS A 126 -3.38 2.45 22.27
C LYS A 126 -3.68 1.05 22.81
N HIS A 127 -2.65 0.20 22.97
CA HIS A 127 -2.80 -1.20 23.36
C HIS A 127 -1.93 -1.53 24.59
N PRO A 128 -2.32 -1.08 25.79
CA PRO A 128 -1.50 -1.20 27.01
C PRO A 128 -1.18 -2.64 27.42
N ALA A 129 -2.11 -3.58 27.17
CA ALA A 129 -1.88 -5.00 27.42
C ALA A 129 -0.76 -5.57 26.53
N LEU A 130 -0.75 -5.20 25.24
CA LEU A 130 0.27 -5.62 24.29
C LEU A 130 1.64 -5.04 24.66
N LEU A 131 1.68 -3.76 25.05
CA LEU A 131 2.90 -3.10 25.50
C LEU A 131 3.50 -3.79 26.74
N THR A 132 2.65 -4.18 27.69
CA THR A 132 3.07 -4.92 28.90
C THR A 132 3.67 -6.28 28.52
N ASN A 133 3.01 -7.03 27.64
CA ASN A 133 3.52 -8.32 27.15
C ASN A 133 4.89 -8.19 26.46
N TYR A 134 5.08 -7.14 25.65
CA TYR A 134 6.38 -6.89 25.03
C TYR A 134 7.45 -6.57 26.08
N HIS A 135 7.14 -5.71 27.06
CA HIS A 135 8.07 -5.36 28.12
C HIS A 135 8.52 -6.60 28.92
N GLU A 136 7.56 -7.46 29.29
CA GLU A 136 7.86 -8.70 30.01
C GLU A 136 8.71 -9.65 29.16
N THR A 137 8.35 -9.83 27.88
CA THR A 137 9.09 -10.71 26.96
C THR A 137 10.52 -10.23 26.77
N ILE A 138 10.72 -8.94 26.50
CA ILE A 138 12.06 -8.36 26.33
C ILE A 138 12.88 -8.56 27.61
N THR A 139 12.31 -8.25 28.78
CA THR A 139 12.97 -8.44 30.07
C THR A 139 13.37 -9.90 30.30
N GLN A 140 12.50 -10.85 29.95
CA GLN A 140 12.80 -12.28 30.04
C GLN A 140 13.92 -12.71 29.09
N GLN A 141 13.92 -12.20 27.85
CA GLN A 141 14.96 -12.53 26.86
C GLN A 141 16.32 -11.93 27.27
N CYS A 142 16.35 -10.71 27.83
CA CYS A 142 17.56 -10.12 28.42
C CYS A 142 18.09 -11.00 29.56
N LYS A 143 17.23 -11.43 30.49
CA LYS A 143 17.62 -12.32 31.60
C LYS A 143 18.16 -13.68 31.13
N LYS A 144 17.68 -14.17 29.99
CA LYS A 144 18.12 -15.44 29.39
C LYS A 144 19.43 -15.29 28.58
N GLY A 145 19.91 -14.06 28.36
CA GLY A 145 21.09 -13.80 27.54
C GLY A 145 20.86 -14.05 26.05
N VAL A 146 19.60 -13.97 25.58
CA VAL A 146 19.26 -14.10 24.15
C VAL A 146 19.45 -12.78 23.43
N ILE A 147 19.22 -11.67 24.13
CA ILE A 147 19.43 -10.30 23.66
C ILE A 147 20.24 -9.55 24.72
N GLU A 148 21.16 -8.69 24.29
CA GLU A 148 22.18 -8.01 25.11
C GLU A 148 21.86 -6.52 25.34
#